data_AF-A0AA42BRJ3-F1
#
_entry.id   AF-A0AA42BRJ3-F1
#
_cell.length_a   1.000
_cell.length_b   1.000
_cell.length_c   1.000
_cell.angle_alpha   90.00
_cell.angle_beta   90.00
_cell.angle_gamma   90.00
#
_symmetry.space_group_name_H-M   'P 1'
#
loop_
_entity.id
_entity.type
_entity.pdbx_description
1 polymer ?
#
loop_
_entity_poly.entity_id
_entity_poly.type
_entity_poly.pdbx_seq_one_letter_code
_entity_poly.pdbx_strand_id
1 'polypeptide(L)'
;MKKQHKMLAGGLAFTLLFAQGMYAADAKGKEHKKSKKPVVTDKNRDGIVDSWEVKYKLGLGKAVAKQDTDRDGLSNLVEYKLHLNPRSADTDHDGILDNDEDADRDGLTNELEIDLGQNPSVADSDHDGVKDGAEDADKNGVSDNADLQELQLEMKLASGSLELKYERERGRVKAEMEDETGQFGDLNVQSFVKDLALQSTMTTGQVLDRINQALGTSAAQELELKVKFSNGQKLKAEYGSDQENADENEGYSYNNQNYRYGHYED
;
A
#
# COMPACT_ATOMS: atom_id res chain seq x y z
N MET A 1 -23.91 -9.74 -81.75
CA MET A 1 -23.58 -11.02 -82.44
C MET A 1 -23.46 -12.12 -81.38
N LYS A 2 -24.22 -13.22 -81.60
CA LYS A 2 -24.15 -14.64 -81.12
C LYS A 2 -23.24 -14.95 -79.91
N LYS A 3 -23.78 -15.36 -78.76
CA LYS A 3 -24.30 -16.70 -78.32
C LYS A 3 -23.24 -17.58 -77.64
N GLN A 4 -23.62 -18.08 -76.46
CA GLN A 4 -22.91 -19.00 -75.56
C GLN A 4 -22.64 -20.38 -76.17
N HIS A 5 -21.61 -21.09 -75.68
CA HIS A 5 -21.65 -22.54 -75.46
C HIS A 5 -20.66 -23.03 -74.39
N LYS A 6 -21.11 -24.02 -73.61
CA LYS A 6 -20.44 -24.76 -72.55
C LYS A 6 -19.58 -25.92 -73.09
N MET A 7 -18.58 -26.30 -72.28
CA MET A 7 -17.97 -27.63 -72.05
C MET A 7 -17.48 -28.49 -73.22
N LEU A 8 -16.27 -29.04 -73.09
CA LEU A 8 -16.01 -30.48 -73.33
C LEU A 8 -14.71 -30.96 -72.65
N ALA A 9 -14.76 -32.21 -72.20
CA ALA A 9 -13.68 -33.00 -71.63
C ALA A 9 -12.87 -33.77 -72.71
N GLY A 10 -11.72 -34.31 -72.31
CA GLY A 10 -10.88 -35.26 -73.07
C GLY A 10 -9.42 -34.78 -73.10
N GLY A 11 -8.40 -35.44 -72.55
CA GLY A 11 -8.19 -36.87 -72.34
C GLY A 11 -7.19 -37.37 -73.40
N LEU A 12 -5.92 -37.55 -73.05
CA LEU A 12 -4.98 -38.40 -73.78
C LEU A 12 -3.91 -38.94 -72.82
N ALA A 13 -3.92 -40.26 -72.68
CA ALA A 13 -2.99 -41.10 -71.94
C ALA A 13 -1.88 -41.62 -72.86
N PHE A 14 -0.78 -42.10 -72.26
CA PHE A 14 0.26 -43.07 -72.69
C PHE A 14 1.62 -42.56 -72.16
N THR A 15 2.43 -43.26 -71.38
CA THR A 15 2.71 -44.70 -71.24
C THR A 15 3.23 -45.03 -69.83
N LEU A 16 2.77 -46.15 -69.27
CA LEU A 16 3.45 -46.89 -68.20
C LEU A 16 4.67 -47.63 -68.79
N LEU A 17 5.82 -47.55 -68.14
CA LEU A 17 6.81 -48.64 -68.19
C LEU A 17 7.46 -48.80 -66.81
N PHE A 18 7.44 -50.07 -66.37
CA PHE A 18 7.87 -50.63 -65.11
C PHE A 18 9.38 -50.41 -64.83
N ALA A 19 9.76 -50.18 -63.57
CA ALA A 19 10.24 -51.25 -62.67
C ALA A 19 11.02 -50.69 -61.46
N GLN A 20 10.44 -50.92 -60.28
CA GLN A 20 11.06 -51.34 -59.02
C GLN A 20 12.42 -50.76 -58.59
N GLY A 21 12.36 -49.95 -57.53
CA GLY A 21 13.42 -49.76 -56.54
C GLY A 21 12.80 -49.28 -55.23
N MET A 22 12.41 -50.22 -54.37
CA MET A 22 12.03 -49.93 -52.98
C MET A 22 13.30 -49.53 -52.21
N TYR A 23 13.29 -48.38 -51.53
CA TYR A 23 13.61 -48.29 -50.10
C TYR A 23 12.92 -47.04 -49.53
N ALA A 24 12.20 -47.27 -48.45
CA ALA A 24 11.48 -46.28 -47.66
C ALA A 24 12.39 -45.65 -46.59
N ALA A 25 11.86 -44.58 -45.97
CA ALA A 25 12.24 -43.99 -44.69
C ALA A 25 13.51 -43.12 -44.72
N ASP A 26 13.60 -41.95 -44.08
CA ASP A 26 12.73 -41.22 -43.18
C ASP A 26 13.25 -39.77 -43.21
N ALA A 27 12.44 -38.80 -43.63
CA ALA A 27 12.83 -37.41 -43.55
C ALA A 27 12.65 -36.95 -42.10
N LYS A 28 13.74 -37.01 -41.31
CA LYS A 28 13.82 -36.38 -39.99
C LYS A 28 13.66 -34.86 -40.12
N GLY A 29 12.42 -34.41 -40.26
CA GLY A 29 12.02 -33.05 -39.92
C GLY A 29 12.31 -32.85 -38.45
N LYS A 30 13.24 -31.96 -38.12
CA LYS A 30 13.37 -31.45 -36.75
C LYS A 30 12.09 -30.67 -36.47
N GLU A 31 11.11 -31.33 -35.86
CA GLU A 31 10.01 -30.65 -35.19
C GLU A 31 10.63 -29.69 -34.17
N HIS A 32 10.53 -28.39 -34.45
CA HIS A 32 10.60 -27.39 -33.41
C HIS A 32 9.46 -27.70 -32.44
N LYS A 33 9.77 -28.39 -31.33
CA LYS A 33 8.86 -28.54 -30.20
C LYS A 33 8.40 -27.14 -29.83
N LYS A 34 7.16 -26.79 -30.20
CA LYS A 34 6.49 -25.61 -29.68
C LYS A 34 6.56 -25.75 -28.16
N SER A 35 7.33 -24.90 -27.51
CA SER A 35 7.38 -24.80 -26.06
C SER A 35 5.94 -24.66 -25.57
N LYS A 36 5.39 -25.72 -24.98
CA LYS A 36 4.07 -25.65 -24.33
C LYS A 36 4.19 -24.52 -23.32
N LYS A 37 3.38 -23.46 -23.46
CA LYS A 37 3.29 -22.41 -22.44
C LYS A 37 3.09 -23.12 -21.10
N PRO A 38 3.90 -22.83 -20.07
CA PRO A 38 3.69 -23.43 -18.76
C PRO A 38 2.24 -23.13 -18.35
N VAL A 39 1.46 -24.18 -18.08
CA VAL A 39 0.11 -24.02 -17.56
C VAL A 39 0.26 -23.53 -16.14
N VAL A 40 0.11 -22.22 -15.96
CA VAL A 40 0.00 -21.61 -14.65
C VAL A 40 -1.26 -22.20 -14.01
N THR A 41 -1.08 -22.95 -12.94
CA THR A 41 -2.15 -23.69 -12.28
C THR A 41 -2.39 -23.07 -10.91
N ASP A 42 -3.63 -22.73 -10.63
CA ASP A 42 -4.15 -22.38 -9.30
C ASP A 42 -5.30 -23.36 -9.03
N LYS A 43 -5.00 -24.44 -8.28
CA LYS A 43 -5.98 -25.51 -8.03
C LYS A 43 -6.97 -25.15 -6.94
N ASN A 44 -6.51 -24.46 -5.90
CA ASN A 44 -7.31 -24.11 -4.73
C ASN A 44 -8.19 -22.86 -4.98
N ARG A 45 -7.94 -22.15 -6.09
CA ARG A 45 -8.64 -20.95 -6.55
C ARG A 45 -8.64 -19.87 -5.49
N ASP A 46 -7.50 -19.68 -4.84
CA ASP A 46 -7.31 -18.63 -3.85
C ASP A 46 -6.64 -17.38 -4.41
N GLY A 47 -6.28 -17.40 -5.69
CA GLY A 47 -5.68 -16.27 -6.40
C GLY A 47 -4.15 -16.33 -6.42
N ILE A 48 -3.54 -17.33 -5.79
CA ILE A 48 -2.10 -17.58 -5.85
C ILE A 48 -1.85 -18.82 -6.70
N VAL A 49 -0.81 -18.76 -7.54
CA VAL A 49 -0.47 -19.89 -8.41
C VAL A 49 0.29 -20.95 -7.61
N ASP A 50 -0.07 -22.23 -7.79
CA ASP A 50 0.50 -23.37 -7.05
C ASP A 50 2.04 -23.34 -7.06
N SER A 51 2.66 -22.90 -8.17
CA SER A 51 4.12 -22.84 -8.30
C SER A 51 4.78 -21.82 -7.38
N TRP A 52 4.10 -20.70 -7.09
CA TRP A 52 4.59 -19.69 -6.17
C TRP A 52 4.43 -20.18 -4.73
N GLU A 53 3.26 -20.75 -4.39
CA GLU A 53 3.03 -21.38 -3.07
C GLU A 53 4.07 -22.47 -2.76
N VAL A 54 4.42 -23.30 -3.76
CA VAL A 54 5.45 -24.33 -3.63
C VAL A 54 6.85 -23.74 -3.49
N LYS A 55 7.18 -22.68 -4.25
CA LYS A 55 8.47 -21.98 -4.16
C LYS A 55 8.74 -21.51 -2.73
N TYR A 56 7.74 -20.94 -2.06
CA TYR A 56 7.84 -20.41 -0.71
C TYR A 56 7.36 -21.38 0.39
N LYS A 57 7.02 -22.62 0.03
CA LYS A 57 6.64 -23.69 0.97
C LYS A 57 5.46 -23.32 1.89
N LEU A 58 4.44 -22.64 1.34
CA LEU A 58 3.29 -22.14 2.10
C LEU A 58 2.17 -23.19 2.28
N GLY A 59 2.14 -24.21 1.41
CA GLY A 59 1.02 -25.17 1.30
C GLY A 59 0.12 -24.82 0.11
N LEU A 60 -0.86 -25.68 -0.21
CA LEU A 60 -1.79 -25.51 -1.35
C LEU A 60 -3.26 -25.44 -0.89
N GLY A 61 -3.45 -24.91 0.32
CA GLY A 61 -4.77 -24.82 0.94
C GLY A 61 -5.36 -23.44 0.67
N LYS A 62 -6.66 -23.34 0.39
CA LYS A 62 -7.33 -22.06 0.07
C LYS A 62 -7.14 -20.94 1.11
N ALA A 63 -6.84 -21.28 2.36
CA ALA A 63 -6.59 -20.29 3.42
C ALA A 63 -5.20 -19.65 3.33
N VAL A 64 -4.26 -20.23 2.56
CA VAL A 64 -2.88 -19.75 2.40
C VAL A 64 -2.87 -18.32 1.91
N ALA A 65 -3.70 -17.98 0.92
CA ALA A 65 -3.83 -16.62 0.41
C ALA A 65 -4.11 -15.55 1.47
N LYS A 66 -4.80 -15.90 2.56
CA LYS A 66 -5.16 -14.96 3.64
C LYS A 66 -4.21 -14.98 4.83
N GLN A 67 -3.24 -15.89 4.83
CA GLN A 67 -2.23 -15.95 5.87
C GLN A 67 -1.19 -14.86 5.63
N ASP A 68 -0.59 -14.44 6.72
CA ASP A 68 0.55 -13.53 6.79
C ASP A 68 1.69 -14.37 7.40
N THR A 69 2.62 -14.79 6.55
CA THR A 69 3.53 -15.91 6.86
C THR A 69 4.76 -15.43 7.64
N ASP A 70 5.27 -14.25 7.34
CA ASP A 70 6.40 -13.58 7.99
C ASP A 70 5.99 -12.51 9.00
N ARG A 71 4.71 -12.16 9.06
CA ARG A 71 4.10 -11.33 10.11
C ARG A 71 4.48 -9.86 10.01
N ASP A 72 4.65 -9.35 8.79
CA ASP A 72 4.78 -7.92 8.53
C ASP A 72 3.42 -7.21 8.48
N GLY A 73 2.34 -7.94 8.22
CA GLY A 73 0.99 -7.39 8.08
C GLY A 73 0.40 -7.55 6.69
N LEU A 74 1.16 -7.96 5.68
CA LEU A 74 0.67 -8.29 4.36
C LEU A 74 0.22 -9.74 4.30
N SER A 75 -0.90 -9.99 3.61
CA SER A 75 -1.28 -11.37 3.31
C SER A 75 -0.46 -11.92 2.15
N ASN A 76 -0.22 -13.22 2.12
CA ASN A 76 0.48 -13.92 1.02
C ASN A 76 -0.11 -13.56 -0.36
N LEU A 77 -1.42 -13.26 -0.45
CA LEU A 77 -2.05 -12.84 -1.71
C LEU A 77 -1.63 -11.42 -2.13
N VAL A 78 -1.50 -10.51 -1.19
CA VAL A 78 -1.02 -9.14 -1.44
C VAL A 78 0.43 -9.22 -1.88
N GLU A 79 1.27 -9.92 -1.13
CA GLU A 79 2.68 -10.11 -1.47
C GLU A 79 2.87 -10.77 -2.84
N TYR A 80 2.03 -11.75 -3.18
CA TYR A 80 2.02 -12.36 -4.51
C TYR A 80 1.75 -11.33 -5.63
N LYS A 81 0.83 -10.39 -5.42
CA LYS A 81 0.51 -9.32 -6.38
C LYS A 81 1.62 -8.27 -6.46
N LEU A 82 2.24 -7.95 -5.33
CA LEU A 82 3.36 -7.01 -5.23
C LEU A 82 4.70 -7.62 -5.68
N HIS A 83 4.74 -8.93 -5.92
CA HIS A 83 5.95 -9.71 -6.26
C HIS A 83 7.00 -9.76 -5.13
N LEU A 84 6.53 -9.72 -3.89
CA LEU A 84 7.32 -9.77 -2.67
C LEU A 84 7.60 -11.22 -2.23
N ASN A 85 8.37 -11.37 -1.16
CA ASN A 85 8.73 -12.65 -0.57
C ASN A 85 7.93 -12.92 0.72
N PRO A 86 6.96 -13.86 0.70
CA PRO A 86 6.07 -14.23 1.83
C PRO A 86 6.74 -14.96 2.97
N ARG A 87 8.02 -14.73 3.16
CA ARG A 87 8.84 -15.30 4.23
C ARG A 87 9.86 -14.29 4.73
N SER A 88 9.78 -13.05 4.29
CA SER A 88 10.69 -11.97 4.57
C SER A 88 9.85 -10.71 4.75
N ALA A 89 9.70 -10.28 6.00
CA ALA A 89 9.00 -9.05 6.35
C ALA A 89 9.59 -7.78 5.70
N ASP A 90 10.80 -7.90 5.15
CA ASP A 90 11.53 -6.91 4.36
C ASP A 90 12.18 -7.70 3.22
N THR A 91 11.61 -7.62 2.01
CA THR A 91 11.98 -8.44 0.86
C THR A 91 13.33 -8.02 0.30
N ASP A 92 13.60 -6.73 0.25
CA ASP A 92 14.78 -6.16 -0.40
C ASP A 92 15.93 -5.84 0.58
N HIS A 93 15.66 -5.98 1.87
CA HIS A 93 16.57 -5.83 3.00
C HIS A 93 17.11 -4.40 3.16
N ASP A 94 16.32 -3.39 2.82
CA ASP A 94 16.69 -1.98 2.96
C ASP A 94 16.38 -1.42 4.37
N GLY A 95 15.68 -2.19 5.20
CA GLY A 95 15.30 -1.83 6.57
C GLY A 95 13.90 -1.24 6.70
N ILE A 96 13.15 -1.09 5.61
CA ILE A 96 11.72 -0.78 5.58
C ILE A 96 10.97 -2.10 5.43
N LEU A 97 9.92 -2.31 6.21
CA LEU A 97 9.10 -3.52 6.07
C LEU A 97 8.24 -3.42 4.81
N ASP A 98 7.96 -4.54 4.17
CA ASP A 98 7.15 -4.62 2.95
C ASP A 98 5.77 -3.96 3.11
N ASN A 99 5.14 -4.04 4.30
CA ASN A 99 3.87 -3.35 4.58
C ASN A 99 4.01 -1.81 4.68
N ASP A 100 5.20 -1.33 5.04
CA ASP A 100 5.54 0.10 5.18
C ASP A 100 6.13 0.70 3.89
N GLU A 101 6.37 -0.11 2.85
CA GLU A 101 6.79 0.35 1.52
C GLU A 101 5.65 1.03 0.75
N ASP A 102 6.01 1.82 -0.27
CA ASP A 102 5.11 2.46 -1.24
C ASP A 102 5.40 1.87 -2.64
N ALA A 103 4.74 0.76 -2.96
CA ALA A 103 5.11 -0.07 -4.10
C ALA A 103 4.83 0.58 -5.46
N ASP A 104 3.85 1.49 -5.54
CA ASP A 104 3.47 2.19 -6.78
C ASP A 104 3.82 3.68 -6.84
N ARG A 105 4.33 4.24 -5.73
CA ARG A 105 4.90 5.58 -5.61
C ARG A 105 3.85 6.67 -5.74
N ASP A 106 2.77 6.53 -5.01
CA ASP A 106 1.69 7.50 -4.92
C ASP A 106 1.74 8.34 -3.62
N GLY A 107 2.53 7.91 -2.64
CA GLY A 107 2.71 8.55 -1.33
C GLY A 107 1.97 7.87 -0.17
N LEU A 108 1.31 6.72 -0.39
CA LEU A 108 0.75 5.88 0.66
C LEU A 108 1.59 4.63 0.85
N THR A 109 1.54 4.06 2.06
CA THR A 109 2.16 2.75 2.30
C THR A 109 1.20 1.65 1.87
N ASN A 110 1.75 0.48 1.50
CA ASN A 110 0.99 -0.70 1.11
C ASN A 110 -0.08 -1.07 2.16
N GLU A 111 0.24 -0.97 3.45
CA GLU A 111 -0.73 -1.21 4.53
C GLU A 111 -1.88 -0.19 4.53
N LEU A 112 -1.56 1.10 4.34
CA LEU A 112 -2.58 2.15 4.37
C LEU A 112 -3.51 2.09 3.16
N GLU A 113 -2.98 1.76 1.98
CA GLU A 113 -3.81 1.55 0.80
C GLU A 113 -4.80 0.40 1.01
N ILE A 114 -4.37 -0.72 1.59
CA ILE A 114 -5.26 -1.84 1.94
C ILE A 114 -6.36 -1.39 2.90
N ASP A 115 -6.02 -0.56 3.87
CA ASP A 115 -6.96 -0.02 4.87
C ASP A 115 -8.01 0.90 4.27
N LEU A 116 -7.62 1.68 3.26
CA LEU A 116 -8.50 2.55 2.49
C LEU A 116 -9.30 1.78 1.43
N GLY A 117 -8.99 0.50 1.21
CA GLY A 117 -9.61 -0.34 0.18
C GLY A 117 -9.08 -0.07 -1.23
N GLN A 118 -7.91 0.56 -1.31
CA GLN A 118 -7.14 0.84 -2.51
C GLN A 118 -6.25 -0.36 -2.87
N ASN A 119 -5.57 -0.28 -4.02
CA ASN A 119 -4.75 -1.33 -4.57
C ASN A 119 -3.27 -0.94 -4.55
N PRO A 120 -2.45 -1.55 -3.67
CA PRO A 120 -1.02 -1.23 -3.50
C PRO A 120 -0.09 -1.35 -4.71
N SER A 121 -0.62 -1.74 -5.86
CA SER A 121 0.14 -1.92 -7.10
C SER A 121 -0.26 -0.94 -8.18
N VAL A 122 -1.19 -0.03 -7.89
CA VAL A 122 -1.81 0.87 -8.86
C VAL A 122 -2.05 2.23 -8.20
N ALA A 123 -1.18 3.18 -8.54
CA ALA A 123 -1.16 4.52 -7.95
C ALA A 123 -2.44 5.37 -8.12
N ASP A 124 -3.43 4.87 -8.85
CA ASP A 124 -4.75 5.46 -9.11
C ASP A 124 -5.73 4.28 -9.26
N SER A 125 -6.20 3.78 -8.12
CA SER A 125 -6.94 2.52 -7.99
C SER A 125 -8.27 2.56 -8.72
N ASP A 126 -8.97 3.68 -8.70
CA ASP A 126 -10.28 3.83 -9.31
C ASP A 126 -10.24 4.41 -10.74
N HIS A 127 -9.05 4.82 -11.18
CA HIS A 127 -8.73 5.33 -12.51
C HIS A 127 -9.48 6.63 -12.85
N ASP A 128 -9.72 7.48 -11.86
CA ASP A 128 -10.33 8.79 -12.05
C ASP A 128 -9.34 9.89 -12.49
N GLY A 129 -8.04 9.60 -12.41
CA GLY A 129 -6.94 10.49 -12.79
C GLY A 129 -6.30 11.24 -11.62
N VAL A 130 -6.78 11.05 -10.40
CA VAL A 130 -6.12 11.46 -9.16
C VAL A 130 -5.38 10.25 -8.59
N LYS A 131 -4.17 10.47 -8.08
CA LYS A 131 -3.46 9.38 -7.40
C LYS A 131 -4.09 9.12 -6.04
N ASP A 132 -4.13 7.87 -5.62
CA ASP A 132 -4.65 7.40 -4.34
C ASP A 132 -4.15 8.26 -3.16
N GLY A 133 -2.83 8.45 -3.02
CA GLY A 133 -2.26 9.31 -1.98
C GLY A 133 -2.56 10.80 -2.09
N ALA A 134 -3.01 11.28 -3.25
CA ALA A 134 -3.44 12.66 -3.47
C ALA A 134 -4.96 12.84 -3.32
N GLU A 135 -5.72 11.76 -3.12
CA GLU A 135 -7.14 11.84 -2.80
C GLU A 135 -7.38 12.46 -1.42
N ASP A 136 -8.64 12.81 -1.15
CA ASP A 136 -9.13 13.25 0.16
C ASP A 136 -10.38 12.41 0.46
N ALA A 137 -10.15 11.15 0.82
CA ALA A 137 -11.21 10.14 0.91
C ALA A 137 -12.24 10.49 1.99
N ASP A 138 -11.79 11.11 3.09
CA ASP A 138 -12.64 11.49 4.21
C ASP A 138 -13.28 12.89 4.05
N LYS A 139 -12.81 13.69 3.09
CA LYS A 139 -13.31 15.04 2.76
C LYS A 139 -13.09 16.05 3.87
N ASN A 140 -11.98 15.93 4.60
CA ASN A 140 -11.56 16.88 5.62
C ASN A 140 -10.68 18.02 5.05
N GLY A 141 -10.34 17.97 3.76
CA GLY A 141 -9.52 18.96 3.06
C GLY A 141 -8.01 18.71 3.15
N VAL A 142 -7.60 17.53 3.64
CA VAL A 142 -6.23 17.02 3.66
C VAL A 142 -6.14 15.85 2.69
N SER A 143 -5.00 15.73 1.99
CA SER A 143 -4.79 14.55 1.14
C SER A 143 -4.43 13.33 1.98
N ASP A 144 -4.80 12.14 1.52
CA ASP A 144 -4.62 10.89 2.24
C ASP A 144 -3.15 10.66 2.64
N ASN A 145 -2.18 11.08 1.83
CA ASN A 145 -0.75 10.98 2.16
C ASN A 145 -0.28 11.95 3.26
N ALA A 146 -1.01 13.03 3.50
CA ALA A 146 -0.68 14.04 4.50
C ALA A 146 -1.54 13.93 5.77
N ASP A 147 -2.53 13.03 5.75
CA ASP A 147 -3.54 12.87 6.80
C ASP A 147 -2.98 12.18 8.05
N LEU A 148 -3.74 12.28 9.14
CA LEU A 148 -3.40 11.77 10.46
C LEU A 148 -3.65 10.26 10.57
N GLN A 149 -2.61 9.49 10.90
CA GLN A 149 -2.73 8.06 11.19
C GLN A 149 -2.82 7.78 12.71
N GLU A 150 -2.07 8.52 13.52
CA GLU A 150 -2.01 8.34 14.96
C GLU A 150 -1.98 9.69 15.68
N LEU A 151 -2.74 9.83 16.76
CA LEU A 151 -2.67 10.94 17.70
C LEU A 151 -2.77 10.39 19.12
N GLN A 152 -1.75 10.65 19.93
CA GLN A 152 -1.78 10.48 21.37
C GLN A 152 -1.56 11.86 21.99
N LEU A 153 -2.52 12.30 22.79
CA LEU A 153 -2.48 13.59 23.47
C LEU A 153 -2.80 13.37 24.94
N GLU A 154 -1.88 13.75 25.80
CA GLU A 154 -2.09 13.84 27.25
C GLU A 154 -1.91 15.30 27.66
N MET A 155 -2.90 15.83 28.38
CA MET A 155 -2.89 17.20 28.87
C MET A 155 -3.26 17.23 30.34
N LYS A 156 -2.44 17.91 31.14
CA LYS A 156 -2.80 18.28 32.50
C LYS A 156 -3.34 19.70 32.51
N LEU A 157 -4.62 19.83 32.84
CA LEU A 157 -5.33 21.10 32.94
C LEU A 157 -5.49 21.47 34.42
N ALA A 158 -5.87 22.72 34.69
CA ALA A 158 -6.11 23.16 36.07
C ALA A 158 -7.26 22.39 36.75
N SER A 159 -8.19 21.85 35.95
CA SER A 159 -9.38 21.11 36.39
C SER A 159 -9.18 19.59 36.49
N GLY A 160 -8.07 19.03 36.00
CA GLY A 160 -7.84 17.58 35.90
C GLY A 160 -7.01 17.23 34.67
N SER A 161 -6.99 15.97 34.27
CA SER A 161 -6.30 15.49 33.07
C SER A 161 -7.27 15.19 31.92
N LEU A 162 -6.74 15.27 30.69
CA LEU A 162 -7.37 14.79 29.46
C LEU A 162 -6.38 13.89 28.73
N GLU A 163 -6.78 12.66 28.45
CA GLU A 163 -6.06 11.74 27.57
C GLU A 163 -6.93 11.44 26.34
N LEU A 164 -6.33 11.55 25.16
CA LEU A 164 -6.94 11.28 23.86
C LEU A 164 -6.02 10.36 23.06
N LYS A 165 -6.56 9.23 22.61
CA LYS A 165 -5.87 8.29 21.73
C LYS A 165 -6.69 8.07 20.47
N TYR A 166 -6.04 8.20 19.33
CA TYR A 166 -6.56 7.87 18.02
C TYR A 166 -5.51 7.10 17.25
N GLU A 167 -5.90 5.98 16.66
CA GLU A 167 -5.04 5.16 15.81
C GLU A 167 -5.89 4.56 14.69
N ARG A 168 -5.45 4.75 13.44
CA ARG A 168 -5.96 4.04 12.26
C ARG A 168 -4.96 2.94 11.90
N GLU A 169 -5.41 1.71 12.04
CA GLU A 169 -4.61 0.51 11.77
C GLU A 169 -5.51 -0.63 11.26
N ARG A 170 -5.15 -1.22 10.12
CA ARG A 170 -5.77 -2.42 9.55
C ARG A 170 -7.27 -2.28 9.28
N GLY A 171 -7.67 -1.11 8.79
CA GLY A 171 -9.06 -0.73 8.50
C GLY A 171 -9.91 -0.58 9.77
N ARG A 172 -9.27 -0.52 10.94
CA ARG A 172 -9.91 -0.25 12.23
C ARG A 172 -9.45 1.09 12.75
N VAL A 173 -10.39 1.81 13.35
CA VAL A 173 -10.10 3.02 14.10
C VAL A 173 -10.27 2.70 15.58
N LYS A 174 -9.20 2.85 16.35
CA LYS A 174 -9.24 2.87 17.82
C LYS A 174 -9.25 4.33 18.23
N ALA A 175 -10.27 4.73 18.98
CA ALA A 175 -10.44 6.11 19.38
C ALA A 175 -11.00 6.14 20.81
N GLU A 176 -10.20 6.62 21.75
CA GLU A 176 -10.47 6.57 23.19
C GLU A 176 -10.17 7.92 23.82
N MET A 177 -10.95 8.27 24.85
CA MET A 177 -10.77 9.48 25.65
C MET A 177 -10.98 9.17 27.12
N GLU A 178 -10.10 9.69 27.96
CA GLU A 178 -10.31 9.78 29.40
C GLU A 178 -10.27 11.26 29.79
N ASP A 179 -11.36 11.77 30.35
CA ASP A 179 -11.51 13.17 30.75
C ASP A 179 -11.84 13.26 32.24
N GLU A 180 -10.84 13.57 33.06
CA GLU A 180 -11.03 13.82 34.50
C GLU A 180 -11.53 15.23 34.79
N THR A 181 -11.42 16.14 33.82
CA THR A 181 -11.90 17.53 33.99
C THR A 181 -13.41 17.62 33.92
N GLY A 182 -14.05 16.69 33.20
CA GLY A 182 -15.47 16.73 32.84
C GLY A 182 -15.84 17.88 31.88
N GLN A 183 -14.85 18.59 31.33
CA GLN A 183 -15.05 19.72 30.43
C GLN A 183 -15.42 19.27 29.01
N PHE A 184 -15.00 18.06 28.60
CA PHE A 184 -15.09 17.59 27.22
C PHE A 184 -16.24 16.61 26.99
N GLY A 185 -16.91 16.14 28.06
CA GLY A 185 -18.18 15.44 27.99
C GLY A 185 -18.18 14.26 27.01
N ASP A 186 -19.13 14.26 26.06
CA ASP A 186 -19.29 13.21 25.05
C ASP A 186 -18.49 13.50 23.75
N LEU A 187 -17.34 14.16 23.84
CA LEU A 187 -16.47 14.43 22.68
C LEU A 187 -16.24 13.14 21.89
N ASN A 188 -16.60 13.16 20.60
CA ASN A 188 -16.30 12.05 19.70
C ASN A 188 -14.88 12.23 19.15
N VAL A 189 -13.95 11.38 19.60
CA VAL A 189 -12.52 11.46 19.22
C VAL A 189 -12.31 11.32 17.72
N GLN A 190 -13.08 10.48 17.02
CA GLN A 190 -12.93 10.32 15.57
C GLN A 190 -13.35 11.58 14.82
N SER A 191 -14.51 12.15 15.17
CA SER A 191 -14.97 13.41 14.60
C SER A 191 -14.02 14.55 14.95
N PHE A 192 -13.53 14.60 16.20
CA PHE A 192 -12.55 15.58 16.65
C PHE A 192 -11.29 15.53 15.78
N VAL A 193 -10.68 14.35 15.63
CA VAL A 193 -9.48 14.16 14.80
C VAL A 193 -9.71 14.57 13.35
N LYS A 194 -10.84 14.17 12.77
CA LYS A 194 -11.21 14.56 11.41
C LYS A 194 -11.31 16.07 11.26
N ASP A 195 -11.97 16.75 12.21
CA ASP A 195 -12.16 18.19 12.17
C ASP A 195 -10.86 18.97 12.41
N LEU A 196 -9.85 18.34 13.05
CA LEU A 196 -8.52 18.94 13.18
C LEU A 196 -7.85 19.12 11.82
N ALA A 197 -8.10 18.25 10.84
CA ALA A 197 -7.50 18.28 9.50
C ALA A 197 -5.98 18.60 9.58
N LEU A 198 -5.27 17.87 10.45
CA LEU A 198 -3.84 18.03 10.63
C LEU A 198 -3.12 17.59 9.36
N GLN A 199 -2.04 18.28 9.02
CA GLN A 199 -1.25 17.95 7.84
C GLN A 199 0.20 17.72 8.23
N SER A 200 0.85 16.78 7.56
CA SER A 200 2.25 16.42 7.80
C SER A 200 3.25 17.56 7.60
N THR A 201 2.86 18.62 6.88
CA THR A 201 3.66 19.85 6.69
C THR A 201 3.52 20.88 7.82
N MET A 202 2.60 20.67 8.77
CA MET A 202 2.40 21.58 9.89
C MET A 202 3.58 21.52 10.88
N THR A 203 3.93 22.68 11.41
CA THR A 203 4.86 22.78 12.54
C THR A 203 4.17 22.34 13.83
N THR A 204 4.96 21.97 14.85
CA THR A 204 4.45 21.66 16.20
C THR A 204 3.56 22.76 16.77
N GLY A 205 3.93 24.04 16.59
CA GLY A 205 3.10 25.17 17.03
C GLY A 205 1.73 25.20 16.35
N GLN A 206 1.69 25.01 15.02
CA GLN A 206 0.43 24.97 14.27
C GLN A 206 -0.47 23.80 14.67
N VAL A 207 0.10 22.61 14.92
CA VAL A 207 -0.65 21.45 15.41
C VAL A 207 -1.24 21.73 16.79
N LEU A 208 -0.43 22.24 17.72
CA LEU A 208 -0.88 22.58 19.06
C LEU A 208 -1.94 23.68 19.06
N ASP A 209 -1.77 24.73 18.26
CA ASP A 209 -2.76 25.81 18.12
C ASP A 209 -4.10 25.26 17.63
N ARG A 210 -4.08 24.31 16.68
CA ARG A 210 -5.29 23.71 16.13
C ARG A 210 -6.00 22.81 17.14
N ILE A 211 -5.25 22.00 17.88
CA ILE A 211 -5.76 21.17 18.99
C ILE A 211 -6.39 22.06 20.07
N ASN A 212 -5.65 23.09 20.53
CA ASN A 212 -6.10 24.03 21.55
C ASN A 212 -7.37 24.78 21.11
N GLN A 213 -7.41 25.24 19.86
CA GLN A 213 -8.59 25.87 19.28
C GLN A 213 -9.79 24.93 19.25
N ALA A 214 -9.61 23.68 18.83
CA ALA A 214 -10.68 22.68 18.73
C ALA A 214 -11.21 22.26 20.11
N LEU A 215 -10.32 22.13 21.11
CA LEU A 215 -10.70 21.84 22.49
C LEU A 215 -11.23 23.08 23.24
N GLY A 216 -11.03 24.29 22.70
CA GLY A 216 -11.38 25.54 23.39
C GLY A 216 -10.58 25.75 24.68
N THR A 217 -9.35 25.23 24.76
CA THR A 217 -8.44 25.40 25.89
C THR A 217 -7.12 26.02 25.43
N SER A 218 -6.41 26.72 26.31
CA SER A 218 -5.19 27.46 25.93
C SER A 218 -4.03 27.32 26.91
N ALA A 219 -4.14 26.47 27.94
CA ALA A 219 -3.09 26.35 28.95
C ALA A 219 -3.11 24.98 29.63
N ALA A 220 -2.54 23.97 28.97
CA ALA A 220 -2.05 22.80 29.68
C ALA A 220 -0.90 23.23 30.60
N GLN A 221 -0.93 22.76 31.85
CA GLN A 221 0.20 22.85 32.78
C GLN A 221 1.32 21.90 32.36
N GLU A 222 0.93 20.73 31.88
CA GLU A 222 1.78 19.70 31.28
C GLU A 222 1.07 19.19 30.01
N LEU A 223 1.83 18.84 28.97
CA LEU A 223 1.34 18.27 27.73
C LEU A 223 2.36 17.27 27.17
N GLU A 224 1.87 16.14 26.70
CA GLU A 224 2.59 15.22 25.82
C GLU A 224 1.74 14.98 24.57
N LEU A 225 2.34 15.18 23.40
CA LEU A 225 1.71 14.98 22.09
C LEU A 225 2.61 14.08 21.25
N LYS A 226 2.02 13.03 20.69
CA LYS A 226 2.62 12.22 19.62
C LYS A 226 1.65 12.14 18.45
N VAL A 227 2.17 12.39 17.27
CA VAL A 227 1.43 12.33 16.01
C VAL A 227 2.22 11.50 15.01
N LYS A 228 1.54 10.64 14.27
CA LYS A 228 2.05 9.97 13.07
C LYS A 228 1.12 10.29 11.90
N PHE A 229 1.70 10.70 10.78
CA PHE A 229 0.99 10.95 9.53
C PHE A 229 1.12 9.74 8.58
N SER A 230 0.23 9.66 7.60
CA SER A 230 0.18 8.60 6.58
C SER A 230 1.50 8.40 5.83
N ASN A 231 2.21 9.48 5.49
CA ASN A 231 3.54 9.43 4.87
C ASN A 231 4.68 8.98 5.82
N GLY A 232 4.35 8.47 7.01
CA GLY A 232 5.31 8.02 8.02
C GLY A 232 5.96 9.12 8.84
N GLN A 233 5.71 10.40 8.55
CA GLN A 233 6.24 11.51 9.35
C GLN A 233 5.66 11.48 10.76
N LYS A 234 6.55 11.71 11.74
CA LYS A 234 6.19 11.72 13.16
C LYS A 234 6.47 13.08 13.76
N LEU A 235 5.58 13.54 14.62
CA LEU A 235 5.72 14.77 15.39
C LEU A 235 5.55 14.44 16.87
N LYS A 236 6.44 15.00 17.69
CA LYS A 236 6.35 14.89 19.15
C LYS A 236 6.49 16.27 19.78
N ALA A 237 5.73 16.51 20.84
CA ALA A 237 5.84 17.72 21.65
C ALA A 237 5.63 17.37 23.11
N GLU A 238 6.47 17.93 23.97
CA GLU A 238 6.36 17.79 25.42
C GLU A 238 6.48 19.19 26.03
N TYR A 239 5.63 19.50 26.99
CA TYR A 239 5.63 20.76 27.74
C TYR A 239 5.34 20.45 29.20
N GLY A 240 6.08 21.05 30.12
CA GLY A 240 5.89 20.89 31.56
C GLY A 240 6.64 21.97 32.32
N SER A 241 6.14 22.35 33.48
CA SER A 241 6.73 23.42 34.29
C SER A 241 7.94 22.96 35.09
N ASP A 242 9.01 22.52 34.41
CA ASP A 242 10.35 22.44 35.01
C ASP A 242 11.10 23.75 34.70
N GLN A 243 10.82 24.80 35.48
CA GLN A 243 11.78 25.91 35.59
C GLN A 243 12.92 25.50 36.52
N GLU A 244 14.03 25.02 35.94
CA GLU A 244 15.37 25.31 36.45
C GLU A 244 16.37 25.43 35.28
N ASN A 245 16.66 26.68 34.91
CA ASN A 245 17.83 27.23 34.21
C ASN A 245 18.51 26.42 33.08
N ALA A 246 18.40 26.95 31.86
CA ALA A 246 19.59 27.42 31.14
C ALA A 246 19.20 28.48 30.10
N ASP A 247 19.57 29.71 30.37
CA ASP A 247 19.81 30.73 29.34
C ASP A 247 20.87 30.22 28.36
N GLU A 248 20.77 30.73 27.13
CA GLU A 248 21.72 30.65 26.01
C GLU A 248 21.58 29.46 25.02
N ASN A 249 20.80 29.77 23.97
CA ASN A 249 21.18 29.64 22.56
C ASN A 249 21.05 28.27 21.87
N GLU A 250 20.09 28.24 20.94
CA GLU A 250 19.99 27.38 19.75
C GLU A 250 20.04 25.86 19.94
N GLY A 251 18.86 25.23 19.88
CA GLY A 251 18.76 23.77 19.81
C GLY A 251 17.37 23.25 19.43
N TYR A 252 16.74 23.83 18.41
CA TYR A 252 15.63 23.15 17.73
C TYR A 252 16.14 21.82 17.18
N SER A 253 15.74 20.69 17.78
CA SER A 253 16.08 19.37 17.25
C SER A 253 15.19 19.05 16.06
N TYR A 254 15.60 19.51 14.88
CA TYR A 254 15.08 19.05 13.60
C TYR A 254 15.67 17.67 13.30
N ASN A 255 14.91 16.61 13.56
CA ASN A 255 15.14 15.33 12.89
C ASN A 255 14.20 15.22 11.69
N ASN A 256 14.49 16.01 10.66
CA ASN A 256 14.06 15.73 9.30
C ASN A 256 15.16 14.89 8.62
N GLN A 257 15.19 13.59 8.93
CA GLN A 257 16.06 12.62 8.27
C GLN A 257 15.17 11.50 7.74
N ASN A 258 14.57 11.73 6.56
CA ASN A 258 14.48 10.73 5.49
C ASN A 258 13.77 11.37 4.28
N TYR A 259 14.55 12.06 3.46
CA TYR A 259 14.24 12.23 2.04
C TYR A 259 15.50 11.92 1.25
N ARG A 260 15.60 10.66 0.79
CA ARG A 260 16.57 10.28 -0.23
C ARG A 260 15.87 10.38 -1.59
N TYR A 261 15.72 11.61 -2.09
CA TYR A 261 15.34 11.82 -3.48
C TYR A 261 16.47 11.31 -4.38
N GLY A 262 16.14 10.34 -5.23
CA GLY A 262 17.02 9.81 -6.26
C GLY A 262 17.44 10.91 -7.23
N HIS A 263 18.76 11.03 -7.40
CA HIS A 263 19.41 11.87 -8.39
C HIS A 263 18.98 11.44 -9.79
N TYR A 264 18.49 12.38 -10.60
CA TYR A 264 18.62 12.28 -12.06
C TYR A 264 20.02 12.81 -12.42
N GLU A 265 20.79 12.04 -13.19
CA GLU A 265 21.94 12.52 -13.95
C GLU A 265 21.56 12.53 -15.44
N ASP A 266 22.20 13.47 -16.15
CA ASP A 266 21.88 14.06 -17.46
C ASP A 266 21.61 13.13 -18.65
#